data_AF-A0A2D5B9Z1-F1
#
_entry.id   AF-A0A2D5B9Z1-F1
#
_cell.length_a   1.000
_cell.length_b   1.000
_cell.length_c   1.000
_cell.angle_alpha   90.00
_cell.angle_beta   90.00
_cell.angle_gamma   90.00
#
_symmetry.space_group_name_H-M   'P 1'
#
loop_
_entity.id
_entity.type
_entity.pdbx_description
1 polymer ?
#
loop_
_entity_poly.entity_id
_entity_poly.type
_entity_poly.pdbx_seq_one_letter_code
_entity_poly.pdbx_strand_id
1 'polypeptide(L)' 'MPLYEYRCNEDGSLLTLLRSMSDADTAIEDPDGLGRTFSRVHSTFLVDTPVAPPSRIEAGGGCGCRHGGCGH' A
#
# COMPACT_ATOMS: atom_id res chain seq x y z
N MET A 1 15.89 13.33 -14.75
CA MET A 1 14.85 13.56 -13.72
C MET A 1 13.64 12.71 -14.09
N PRO A 2 13.00 12.03 -13.13
CA PRO A 2 11.82 11.20 -13.41
C PRO A 2 10.60 12.05 -13.80
N LEU A 3 9.69 11.41 -14.55
CA LEU A 3 8.40 11.97 -14.93
C LEU A 3 7.35 11.53 -13.90
N TYR A 4 6.54 12.46 -13.42
CA TYR A 4 5.41 12.19 -12.55
C TYR A 4 4.12 12.68 -13.17
N GLU A 5 3.04 11.97 -12.86
CA GLU A 5 1.69 12.33 -13.25
C GLU A 5 0.92 12.82 -12.03
N TYR A 6 0.09 13.83 -12.26
CA TYR A 6 -0.73 14.47 -11.24
C TYR A 6 -2.13 14.64 -11.75
N ARG A 7 -3.11 14.43 -10.87
CA ARG A 7 -4.53 14.56 -11.19
C ARG A 7 -5.13 15.75 -10.47
N CYS A 8 -5.85 16.59 -11.21
CA CYS A 8 -6.67 17.66 -10.65
C CYS A 8 -7.81 17.06 -9.83
N ASN A 9 -8.02 17.55 -8.60
CA ASN A 9 -9.08 17.04 -7.73
C ASN A 9 -10.49 17.45 -8.22
N GLU A 10 -10.61 18.65 -8.80
CA GLU A 10 -11.90 19.25 -9.17
C GLU A 10 -12.45 18.70 -10.49
N ASP A 11 -11.61 18.65 -11.53
CA ASP A 11 -12.02 18.30 -12.90
C ASP A 11 -11.48 16.92 -13.34
N GLY A 12 -10.45 16.41 -12.67
CA GLY A 12 -9.82 15.14 -13.03
C GLY A 12 -8.80 15.23 -14.16
N SER A 13 -8.54 16.42 -14.71
CA SER A 13 -7.45 16.71 -15.64
C SER A 13 -6.09 16.15 -15.17
N LEU A 14 -5.29 15.64 -16.10
CA LEU A 14 -3.96 15.08 -15.82
C LEU A 14 -2.85 16.03 -16.27
N LEU A 15 -1.85 16.19 -15.40
CA LEU A 15 -0.67 17.00 -15.63
C LEU A 15 0.58 16.14 -15.47
N THR A 16 1.51 16.25 -16.43
CA THR A 16 2.74 15.46 -16.44
C THR A 16 3.95 16.37 -16.31
N LEU A 17 4.77 16.16 -15.28
CA LEU A 17 5.89 17.03 -14.95
C LEU A 17 7.17 16.24 -14.67
N LEU A 18 8.31 16.80 -15.08
CA LEU A 18 9.63 16.32 -14.69
C LEU A 18 9.98 16.92 -13.33
N ARG A 19 10.08 16.08 -12.27
CA ARG A 19 10.45 16.53 -10.92
C ARG A 19 11.45 15.59 -10.27
N SER A 20 12.16 16.09 -9.26
CA SER A 20 12.93 15.24 -8.36
C SER A 20 11.99 14.39 -7.51
N MET A 21 12.48 13.29 -6.91
CA MET A 21 11.68 12.52 -5.95
C MET A 21 11.28 13.36 -4.73
N SER A 22 12.15 14.26 -4.27
CA SER A 22 11.91 15.10 -3.10
C SER A 22 10.80 16.13 -3.31
N ASP A 23 10.62 16.58 -4.56
CA ASP A 23 9.60 17.57 -4.93
C ASP A 23 8.31 16.93 -5.46
N ALA A 24 8.22 15.61 -5.43
CA ALA A 24 7.12 14.88 -6.04
C ALA A 24 5.78 15.15 -5.32
N ASP A 25 5.82 15.38 -4.01
CA ASP A 25 4.64 15.61 -3.17
C ASP A 25 4.43 17.09 -2.81
N THR A 26 5.32 17.98 -3.29
CA THR A 26 5.19 19.43 -3.13
C THR A 26 4.02 19.95 -3.96
N ALA A 27 3.33 20.99 -3.46
CA ALA A 27 2.27 21.66 -4.19
C ALA A 27 2.70 22.09 -5.61
N ILE A 28 1.76 22.01 -6.56
CA ILE A 28 1.97 22.35 -7.96
C ILE A 28 1.12 23.56 -8.31
N GLU A 29 1.74 24.51 -8.98
CA GLU A 29 1.08 25.68 -9.55
C GLU A 29 0.24 25.25 -10.75
N ASP A 30 -1.02 25.67 -10.77
CA ASP A 30 -1.93 25.40 -11.86
C ASP A 30 -1.52 26.20 -13.12
N PRO A 31 -1.26 25.54 -14.27
CA PRO A 31 -0.82 26.24 -15.48
C PRO A 31 -1.88 27.19 -16.05
N ASP A 32 -3.17 26.94 -15.77
CA ASP A 32 -4.28 27.79 -16.19
C ASP A 32 -4.57 28.94 -15.21
N GLY A 33 -3.87 28.99 -14.06
CA GLY A 33 -4.05 30.03 -13.05
C GLY A 33 -5.41 30.01 -12.35
N LEU A 34 -6.13 28.88 -12.42
CA LEU A 34 -7.48 28.70 -11.88
C LEU A 34 -7.50 28.31 -10.40
N GLY A 35 -6.34 28.22 -9.75
CA GLY A 35 -6.22 27.85 -8.33
C GLY A 35 -6.52 26.37 -8.05
N ARG A 36 -6.45 25.52 -9.07
CA ARG A 36 -6.76 24.08 -8.96
C ARG A 36 -5.70 23.35 -8.15
N THR A 37 -6.14 22.33 -7.42
CA THR A 37 -5.23 21.46 -6.64
C THR A 37 -4.95 20.16 -7.38
N PHE A 38 -3.66 19.78 -7.43
CA PHE A 38 -3.20 18.56 -8.07
C PHE A 38 -2.62 17.59 -7.04
N SER A 39 -2.98 16.31 -7.16
CA SER A 39 -2.46 15.23 -6.32
C SER A 39 -1.66 14.26 -7.16
N ARG A 40 -0.51 13.81 -6.64
CA ARG A 40 0.37 12.87 -7.33
C ARG A 40 -0.35 11.54 -7.56
N VAL A 41 -0.32 11.06 -8.79
CA VAL A 41 -0.78 9.72 -9.14
C VAL A 41 0.39 8.76 -8.94
N HIS A 42 0.23 7.79 -8.05
CA HIS A 42 1.17 6.70 -7.88
C HIS A 42 0.48 5.40 -8.27
N SER A 43 0.98 4.74 -9.33
CA SER A 43 0.47 3.44 -9.77
C SER A 43 0.96 2.36 -8.80
N THR A 44 0.16 2.04 -7.79
CA THR A 44 0.44 0.88 -6.93
C THR A 44 -0.05 -0.38 -7.63
N PHE A 45 0.88 -1.25 -7.99
CA PHE A 45 0.53 -2.63 -8.34
C PHE A 45 0.14 -3.33 -7.03
N LEU A 46 -1.14 -3.65 -6.87
CA LEU A 46 -1.58 -4.51 -5.78
C LEU A 46 -0.98 -5.90 -5.99
N VAL A 47 -0.03 -6.27 -5.13
CA VAL A 47 0.36 -7.67 -4.95
C VAL A 47 -0.71 -8.30 -4.06
N ASP A 48 -1.60 -9.08 -4.68
CA ASP A 48 -2.47 -9.99 -3.95
C ASP A 48 -1.61 -11.14 -3.45
N THR A 49 -1.26 -11.14 -2.17
CA THR A 49 -0.66 -12.31 -1.54
C THR A 49 -1.78 -13.32 -1.28
N PRO A 50 -1.77 -14.51 -1.90
CA PRO A 50 -2.78 -15.51 -1.57
C PRO A 50 -2.61 -15.89 -0.09
N VAL A 51 -3.59 -15.52 0.73
CA VAL A 51 -3.71 -16.01 2.10
C VAL A 51 -3.84 -17.53 2.01
N ALA A 52 -2.79 -18.23 2.46
CA ALA A 52 -2.85 -19.68 2.61
C ALA A 52 -4.09 -20.02 3.45
N PRO A 53 -4.92 -21.00 3.05
CA PRO A 53 -6.07 -21.40 3.85
C PRO A 53 -5.58 -21.78 5.25
N PRO A 54 -6.34 -21.46 6.32
CA PRO A 54 -5.99 -21.95 7.64
C PRO A 54 -5.97 -23.47 7.54
N SER A 55 -4.79 -24.07 7.75
CA SER A 55 -4.68 -25.49 8.05
C SER A 55 -5.58 -25.72 9.27
N ARG A 56 -6.76 -26.29 9.00
CA ARG A 56 -7.65 -26.92 9.95
C ARG A 56 -6.80 -27.71 10.95
N ILE A 57 -6.57 -27.11 12.11
CA ILE A 57 -6.05 -27.81 13.28
C ILE A 57 -7.18 -28.73 13.70
N GLU A 58 -7.02 -30.02 13.41
CA GLU A 58 -7.83 -31.04 14.02
C GLU A 58 -7.72 -30.89 15.55
N ALA A 59 -8.88 -30.78 16.19
CA ALA A 59 -9.00 -30.76 17.63
C ALA A 59 -8.36 -32.02 18.21
N GLY A 60 -7.20 -31.86 18.84
CA GLY A 60 -6.44 -32.96 19.43
C GLY A 60 -5.55 -32.48 20.57
N GLY A 61 -6.16 -32.27 21.74
CA GLY A 61 -5.50 -32.48 23.04
C GLY A 61 -4.42 -31.48 23.45
N GLY A 62 -4.85 -30.32 23.94
CA GLY A 62 -4.04 -29.58 24.89
C GLY A 62 -4.01 -30.33 26.23
N CYS A 63 -2.84 -30.85 26.62
CA CYS A 63 -2.53 -31.14 28.01
C CYS A 63 -1.05 -30.83 28.26
N GLY A 64 -0.76 -29.56 28.55
CA GLY A 64 0.45 -29.20 29.26
C GLY A 64 0.19 -29.36 30.75
N CYS A 65 0.88 -30.30 31.39
CA CYS A 65 1.46 -30.17 32.74
C CYS A 65 1.95 -31.53 33.29
N ARG A 66 3.26 -31.58 33.52
CA ARG A 66 3.93 -32.03 34.76
C ARG A 66 3.93 -33.53 35.10
N HIS A 67 5.14 -33.98 35.42
CA HIS A 67 5.54 -35.11 36.28
C HIS A 67 5.61 -36.52 35.69
N GLY A 68 6.81 -37.09 35.85
CA GLY A 68 6.97 -38.41 36.44
C GLY A 68 6.93 -39.57 35.46
N GLY A 69 7.97 -40.39 35.49
CA GLY A 69 8.09 -41.61 34.68
C GLY A 69 7.20 -42.77 35.15
N CYS A 70 7.71 -43.98 34.87
CA CYS A 70 7.10 -45.31 34.96
C CYS A 70 6.27 -45.65 33.70
N GLY A 71 6.51 -46.72 32.95
CA GLY A 71 7.27 -47.95 33.23
C GLY A 71 6.37 -49.14 32.91
N HIS A 72 6.50 -49.71 31.72
CA HIS A 72 6.47 -51.15 31.36
C HIS A 72 6.60 -51.26 29.84
#